data_AF-A0A660L065-F1
#
_entry.id   AF-A0A660L065-F1
#
_cell.length_a   1.000
_cell.length_b   1.000
_cell.length_c   1.000
_cell.angle_alpha   90.00
_cell.angle_beta   90.00
_cell.angle_gamma   90.00
#
_symmetry.space_group_name_H-M   'P 1'
#
loop_
_entity.id
_entity.type
_entity.pdbx_description
1 polymer ?
#
loop_
_entity_poly.entity_id
_entity_poly.type
_entity_poly.pdbx_seq_one_letter_code
_entity_poly.pdbx_strand_id
1 'polypeptide(L)'
;MRHFLRPLFDRVVVKELEPDRIRQSGLLVPAGTHEPPPQHGIVLAIGPGLDWWEGAGIGMPVKPGDHVVFPASAGAWVEVDEERLLVCRVGELLGVLDEVPDEVPA
;
A
#
# COMPACT_ATOMS: atom_id res chain seq x y z
N MET A 1 21.58 12.99 8.90
CA MET A 1 20.62 13.54 7.93
C MET A 1 19.58 12.47 7.68
N ARG A 2 18.29 12.80 7.64
CA ARG A 2 17.22 11.83 7.31
C ARG A 2 16.85 12.02 5.84
N HIS A 3 16.81 10.95 5.07
CA HIS A 3 16.38 10.93 3.69
C HIS A 3 14.88 10.70 3.61
N PHE A 4 14.20 11.51 2.80
CA PHE A 4 12.80 11.30 2.45
C PHE A 4 12.73 10.81 1.00
N LEU A 5 12.13 9.64 0.79
CA LEU A 5 11.95 9.09 -0.53
C LEU A 5 10.76 9.76 -1.21
N ARG A 6 11.04 10.68 -2.13
CA ARG A 6 10.03 11.33 -2.97
C ARG A 6 9.75 10.45 -4.21
N PRO A 7 8.57 9.84 -4.34
CA PRO A 7 8.21 9.07 -5.54
C PRO A 7 8.04 9.98 -6.76
N LEU A 8 8.21 9.39 -7.95
CA LEU A 8 8.06 10.05 -9.25
C LEU A 8 6.82 9.54 -9.97
N PHE A 9 6.24 10.38 -10.84
CA PHE A 9 5.06 10.05 -11.65
C PHE A 9 3.88 9.53 -10.80
N ASP A 10 3.28 8.43 -11.21
CA ASP A 10 2.17 7.72 -10.55
C ASP A 10 2.64 6.75 -9.45
N ARG A 11 3.88 6.87 -8.97
CA ARG A 11 4.40 5.98 -7.92
C ARG A 11 3.94 6.40 -6.53
N VAL A 12 3.84 5.43 -5.65
CA VAL A 12 3.54 5.57 -4.23
C VAL A 12 4.61 4.87 -3.40
N VAL A 13 4.88 5.41 -2.22
CA VAL A 13 5.76 4.80 -1.22
C VAL A 13 4.89 4.29 -0.09
N VAL A 14 5.02 3.00 0.23
CA VAL A 14 4.22 2.32 1.25
C VAL A 14 5.15 1.72 2.29
N LYS A 15 4.80 1.89 3.55
CA LYS A 15 5.40 1.15 4.67
C LYS A 15 4.56 -0.09 4.92
N GLU A 16 5.15 -1.27 4.74
CA GLU A 16 4.50 -2.53 5.08
C GLU A 16 4.16 -2.55 6.57
N LEU A 17 2.94 -2.99 6.89
CA LEU A 17 2.59 -3.34 8.26
C LEU A 17 2.93 -4.81 8.43
N GLU A 18 3.75 -5.14 9.44
CA GLU A 18 4.09 -6.54 9.70
C GLU A 18 2.81 -7.35 9.98
N PRO A 19 2.63 -8.53 9.35
CA PRO A 19 1.42 -9.36 9.48
C PRO A 19 1.25 -10.01 10.87
N ASP A 20 2.01 -9.60 11.88
CA ASP A 20 2.18 -10.29 13.17
C ASP A 20 0.94 -10.30 14.08
N ARG A 21 -0.17 -9.67 13.69
CA ARG A 21 -1.42 -9.70 14.48
C ARG A 21 -2.47 -10.72 14.03
N ILE A 22 -2.43 -11.25 12.80
CA ILE A 22 -3.44 -12.25 12.38
C ILE A 22 -3.07 -13.68 12.82
N ARG A 23 -1.80 -13.92 13.18
CA ARG A 23 -1.37 -15.22 13.72
C ARG A 23 -1.77 -15.49 15.17
N GLN A 24 -2.31 -14.49 15.89
CA GLN A 24 -2.67 -14.63 17.32
C GLN A 24 -4.00 -15.36 17.57
N SER A 25 -4.79 -15.72 16.55
CA SER A 25 -6.06 -16.46 16.74
C SER A 25 -5.92 -17.99 16.73
N GLY A 26 -4.71 -18.54 16.61
CA GLY A 26 -4.50 -19.99 16.64
C GLY A 26 -5.04 -20.75 15.42
N LEU A 27 -5.59 -20.06 14.42
CA LEU A 27 -6.03 -20.64 13.16
C LEU A 27 -4.85 -20.64 12.18
N LEU A 28 -4.11 -21.75 12.16
CA LEU A 28 -3.12 -22.02 11.12
C LEU A 28 -3.84 -22.06 9.76
N VAL A 29 -3.67 -21.02 8.94
CA VAL A 29 -4.12 -21.07 7.54
C VAL A 29 -3.34 -22.20 6.87
N PRO A 30 -4.00 -23.26 6.35
CA PRO A 30 -3.33 -24.31 5.60
C PRO A 30 -2.52 -23.68 4.46
N ALA A 31 -1.41 -24.29 4.03
CA ALA A 31 -0.64 -23.80 2.89
C ALA A 31 -1.51 -23.75 1.62
N GLY A 32 -2.20 -22.63 1.43
CA GLY A 32 -3.14 -22.38 0.36
C GLY A 32 -2.48 -21.54 -0.71
N THR A 33 -2.40 -22.12 -1.91
CA THR A 33 -1.89 -21.53 -3.16
C THR A 33 -0.39 -21.21 -3.19
N HIS A 34 0.21 -21.35 -4.37
CA HIS A 34 1.64 -21.05 -4.61
C HIS A 34 1.97 -19.54 -4.46
N GLU A 35 0.94 -18.68 -4.39
CA GLU A 35 1.07 -17.24 -4.40
C GLU A 35 0.90 -16.67 -2.97
N PRO A 36 1.85 -15.88 -2.45
CA PRO A 36 1.73 -15.27 -1.14
C PRO A 36 0.49 -14.37 -1.03
N PRO A 37 -0.14 -14.30 0.16
CA PRO A 37 -1.34 -13.48 0.36
C PRO A 37 -1.06 -12.00 0.08
N PRO A 38 -2.09 -11.22 -0.29
CA PRO A 38 -1.98 -9.77 -0.39
C PRO A 38 -1.44 -9.18 0.91
N GLN A 39 -0.54 -8.21 0.76
CA GLN A 39 0.05 -7.48 1.87
C GLN A 39 -0.70 -6.17 2.08
N HIS A 40 -0.46 -5.56 3.23
CA HIS A 40 -1.10 -4.33 3.63
C HIS A 40 -0.10 -3.38 4.28
N GLY A 41 -0.35 -2.08 4.14
CA GLY A 41 0.61 -1.06 4.52
C GLY A 41 0.04 0.34 4.55
N ILE A 42 0.82 1.30 5.05
CA ILE A 42 0.43 2.71 5.11
C ILE A 42 1.17 3.50 4.02
N VAL A 43 0.43 4.30 3.26
CA VAL A 43 1.00 5.22 2.28
C VAL A 43 1.80 6.31 3.00
N LEU A 44 3.10 6.40 2.72
CA LEU A 44 3.97 7.45 3.26
C LEU A 44 4.07 8.66 2.32
N ALA A 45 4.09 8.42 1.01
CA ALA A 45 4.25 9.47 0.01
C ALA A 45 3.60 9.08 -1.31
N ILE A 46 3.12 10.08 -2.05
CA ILE A 46 2.55 9.94 -3.39
C ILE A 46 3.34 10.79 -4.38
N GLY A 47 3.46 10.31 -5.61
CA GLY A 47 4.03 11.09 -6.70
C GLY A 47 3.06 12.16 -7.19
N PRO A 48 3.51 13.05 -8.08
CA PRO A 48 2.66 14.10 -8.65
C PRO A 48 1.55 13.56 -9.58
N GLY A 49 1.55 12.26 -9.91
CA GLY A 49 0.70 11.69 -10.95
C GLY A 49 1.37 11.75 -12.33
N LEU A 50 0.62 11.40 -13.37
CA LEU A 50 1.06 11.55 -14.76
C LEU A 50 0.66 12.93 -15.28
N ASP A 51 1.48 13.51 -16.15
CA ASP A 51 1.27 14.88 -16.66
C ASP A 51 -0.13 15.08 -17.29
N TRP A 52 -0.67 14.05 -17.94
CA TRP A 52 -1.98 14.13 -18.58
C TRP A 52 -3.16 13.99 -17.60
N TRP A 53 -2.93 13.57 -16.35
CA TRP A 53 -3.98 13.43 -15.34
C TRP A 53 -4.53 14.78 -14.91
N GLU A 54 -3.66 15.78 -14.74
CA GLU A 54 -4.07 17.13 -14.37
C GLU A 54 -5.01 17.74 -15.42
N GLY A 55 -4.67 17.59 -16.71
CA GLY A 55 -5.52 18.03 -17.81
C GLY A 55 -6.87 17.32 -17.90
N ALA A 56 -6.98 16.12 -17.31
CA ALA A 56 -8.21 15.35 -17.21
C ALA A 56 -8.95 15.53 -15.87
N GLY A 57 -8.44 16.36 -14.95
CA GLY A 57 -8.98 16.52 -13.61
C GLY A 57 -8.84 15.30 -12.70
N ILE A 58 -7.90 14.41 -13.00
CA ILE A 58 -7.63 13.18 -12.25
C ILE A 58 -6.52 13.45 -11.23
N GLY A 59 -6.80 13.19 -9.95
CA GLY A 59 -5.78 13.19 -8.89
C GLY A 59 -5.27 11.78 -8.58
N MET A 60 -4.21 11.69 -7.78
CA MET A 60 -3.83 10.40 -7.19
C MET A 60 -5.02 9.86 -6.35
N PRO A 61 -5.44 8.60 -6.55
CA PRO A 61 -6.58 8.01 -5.85
C PRO A 61 -6.30 7.63 -4.39
N VAL A 62 -5.10 7.95 -3.89
CA VAL A 62 -4.66 7.69 -2.52
C VAL A 62 -3.92 8.92 -1.98
N LYS A 63 -3.85 9.04 -0.65
CA LYS A 63 -3.15 10.10 0.07
C LYS A 63 -2.23 9.51 1.14
N PRO A 64 -1.20 10.25 1.59
CA PRO A 64 -0.41 9.85 2.75
C PRO A 64 -1.30 9.58 3.98
N GLY A 65 -1.06 8.46 4.65
CA GLY A 65 -1.85 7.97 5.78
C GLY A 65 -2.88 6.90 5.43
N ASP A 66 -3.23 6.71 4.14
CA ASP A 66 -4.18 5.67 3.74
C ASP A 66 -3.61 4.28 4.04
N HIS A 67 -4.48 3.39 4.54
CA HIS A 67 -4.18 1.97 4.69
C HIS A 67 -4.54 1.27 3.39
N VAL A 68 -3.55 0.69 2.72
CA VAL A 68 -3.71 0.11 1.38
C VAL A 68 -3.40 -1.37 1.38
N VAL A 69 -4.04 -2.09 0.47
CA VAL A 69 -3.78 -3.50 0.17
C VAL A 69 -3.12 -3.60 -1.19
N PHE A 70 -2.12 -4.45 -1.33
CA PHE A 70 -1.36 -4.65 -2.57
C PHE A 70 -0.93 -6.12 -2.70
N PRO A 71 -0.76 -6.65 -3.93
CA PRO A 71 -0.23 -7.99 -4.11
C PRO A 71 1.24 -8.02 -3.66
N ALA A 72 1.73 -9.18 -3.20
CA ALA A 72 3.12 -9.34 -2.80
C ALA A 72 4.13 -9.09 -3.96
N SER A 73 3.66 -9.18 -5.21
CA SER A 73 4.41 -8.89 -6.43
C SER A 73 4.43 -7.41 -6.83
N ALA A 74 3.78 -6.52 -6.06
CA ALA A 74 3.73 -5.10 -6.39
C ALA A 74 5.12 -4.45 -6.31
N GLY A 75 5.46 -3.69 -7.34
CA GLY A 75 6.59 -2.76 -7.31
C GLY A 75 7.95 -3.35 -6.91
N ALA A 76 8.73 -2.55 -6.17
CA ALA A 76 10.06 -2.91 -5.70
C ALA A 76 10.30 -2.48 -4.25
N TRP A 77 11.01 -3.32 -3.51
CA TRP A 77 11.45 -3.03 -2.15
C TRP A 77 12.74 -2.22 -2.16
N VAL A 78 12.78 -1.16 -1.36
CA VAL A 78 13.96 -0.30 -1.18
C VAL A 78 14.19 -0.07 0.31
N GLU A 79 15.46 0.02 0.71
CA GLU A 79 15.84 0.39 2.08
C GLU A 79 16.29 1.85 2.10
N VAL A 80 15.66 2.65 2.94
CA VAL A 80 16.01 4.06 3.15
C VAL A 80 16.09 4.30 4.64
N ASP A 81 17.26 4.74 5.13
CA ASP A 81 17.51 4.98 6.56
C ASP A 81 17.06 3.81 7.46
N GLU A 82 17.41 2.57 7.09
CA GLU A 82 17.05 1.32 7.81
C GLU A 82 15.53 1.01 7.82
N GLU A 83 14.71 1.77 7.08
CA GLU A 83 13.30 1.46 6.85
C GLU A 83 13.12 0.73 5.50
N ARG A 84 12.49 -0.45 5.54
CA ARG A 84 12.10 -1.19 4.33
C ARG A 84 10.78 -0.62 3.79
N LEU A 85 10.84 -0.09 2.58
CA LEU A 85 9.72 0.58 1.92
C LEU A 85 9.38 -0.11 0.60
N LEU A 86 8.09 -0.19 0.31
CA LEU A 86 7.60 -0.60 -1.01
C LEU A 86 7.43 0.64 -1.88
N VAL A 87 7.95 0.59 -3.10
CA VAL A 87 7.68 1.58 -4.16
C VAL A 87 6.97 0.89 -5.30
N CYS A 88 5.70 1.20 -5.52
CA CYS A 88 4.88 0.66 -6.61
C CYS A 88 4.14 1.77 -7.35
N ARG A 89 3.54 1.46 -8.50
CA ARG A 89 2.58 2.35 -9.15
C ARG A 89 1.26 2.31 -8.39
N VAL A 90 0.54 3.43 -8.39
CA VAL A 90 -0.77 3.49 -7.74
C VAL A 90 -1.79 2.52 -8.33
N GLY A 91 -1.64 2.16 -9.62
CA GLY A 91 -2.48 1.15 -10.27
C GLY A 91 -2.21 -0.30 -9.84
N GLU A 92 -1.13 -0.55 -9.09
CA GLU A 92 -0.84 -1.88 -8.50
C GLU A 92 -1.50 -2.05 -7.12
N LEU A 93 -2.05 -0.98 -6.53
CA LEU A 93 -2.81 -1.06 -5.28
C LEU A 93 -4.17 -1.70 -5.56
N LEU A 94 -4.58 -2.63 -4.70
CA LEU A 94 -5.86 -3.33 -4.80
C LEU A 94 -7.01 -2.52 -4.19
N GLY A 95 -6.71 -1.67 -3.22
CA GLY A 95 -7.69 -0.79 -2.59
C GLY A 95 -7.17 -0.08 -1.34
N VAL A 96 -7.96 0.87 -0.86
CA VAL A 96 -7.82 1.53 0.45
C VAL A 96 -8.80 0.84 1.42
N LEU A 97 -8.35 0.55 2.64
CA LEU A 97 -9.17 0.01 3.72
C LEU A 97 -9.79 1.16 4.49
N ASP A 98 -11.08 1.37 4.30
CA ASP A 98 -11.89 2.29 5.09
C ASP A 98 -12.47 1.57 6.32
N GLU A 99 -12.48 2.24 7.47
CA GLU A 99 -13.21 1.76 8.65
C GLU A 99 -14.71 1.88 8.40
N VAL A 100 -15.38 0.74 8.23
CA VAL A 100 -16.85 0.69 8.19
C VAL A 100 -17.34 0.49 9.63
N PRO A 101 -18.18 1.37 10.18
CA PRO A 101 -18.84 1.13 11.46
C PRO A 101 -19.64 -0.19 11.40
N ASP A 102 -19.62 -0.98 12.48
CA ASP A 102 -20.24 -2.31 12.56
C ASP A 102 -21.76 -2.35 12.27
N GLU A 103 -22.42 -1.21 12.09
CA GLU A 103 -23.82 -1.12 11.68
C GLU A 103 -23.93 -1.13 10.15
N VAL A 104 -24.02 -2.34 9.58
CA VAL A 104 -24.55 -2.55 8.23
C VAL A 104 -26.08 -2.47 8.33
N PRO A 105 -26.76 -1.41 7.83
CA PRO A 105 -28.21 -1.48 7.67
C PRO A 105 -28.54 -2.52 6.59
N ALA A 106 -29.47 -3.41 6.93
CA ALA A 106 -29.98 -4.49 6.10
C ALA A 106 -30.55 -4.03 4.74
#